data_AF-A0A519CU97-F1
#
_entry.id   AF-A0A519CU97-F1
#
_cell.length_a   1.000
_cell.length_b   1.000
_cell.length_c   1.000
_cell.angle_alpha   90.00
_cell.angle_beta   90.00
_cell.angle_gamma   90.00
#
_symmetry.space_group_name_H-M   'P 1'
#
loop_
_entity.id
_entity.type
_entity.pdbx_description
1 polymer ?
#
loop_
_entity_poly.entity_id
_entity_poly.type
_entity_poly.pdbx_seq_one_letter_code
_entity_poly.pdbx_strand_id
1 'polypeptide(L)'
;MNLLGIDFEDWYHPELVEPFVSEEKKKPTMFKGLDKILELLRKNNSKATFFVVGELLEKNPEIFDKIISEGHEIGFHTMKHNRLDSLNFQSKFKQELEEFEKLTSGKSIGFRAPTFSLNEKSSWVIDQLVSAGYKYDSSIMPAKTNMYGMPTAEKSPYKITSKSLNKNNPDGILIEFPLMVTKFLGKTIPAAGGFYLRTLPLKIIKKAIKSYEENNIPASMYVHSWELTPEFIPKIKLSNKNHFITFHNIDKTYSKMETILSEFKFTKFETFLGKK
;
A
#
# COMPACT_ATOMS: atom_id res chain seq x y z
N MET A 1 -15.29 9.41 4.63
CA MET A 1 -14.91 7.98 4.60
C MET A 1 -13.41 7.93 4.41
N ASN A 2 -12.75 6.98 5.07
CA ASN A 2 -11.31 6.77 5.00
C ASN A 2 -10.96 5.72 3.93
N LEU A 3 -9.69 5.63 3.56
CA LEU A 3 -9.20 4.76 2.49
C LEU A 3 -8.31 3.69 3.08
N LEU A 4 -8.54 2.43 2.69
CA LEU A 4 -7.73 1.31 3.13
C LEU A 4 -7.09 0.62 1.93
N GLY A 5 -5.77 0.57 1.92
CA GLY A 5 -5.00 -0.31 1.05
C GLY A 5 -4.54 -1.56 1.79
N ILE A 6 -4.61 -2.72 1.14
CA ILE A 6 -3.90 -3.92 1.58
C ILE A 6 -2.76 -4.11 0.58
N ASP A 7 -1.52 -3.97 1.05
CA ASP A 7 -0.35 -4.29 0.22
C ASP A 7 -0.24 -5.81 0.22
N PHE A 8 -0.78 -6.42 -0.84
CA PHE A 8 -0.91 -7.86 -0.97
C PHE A 8 0.36 -8.41 -1.58
N GLU A 9 1.30 -8.63 -0.68
CA GLU A 9 2.66 -9.09 -0.92
C GLU A 9 2.96 -10.30 -0.03
N ASP A 10 4.02 -11.03 -0.36
CA ASP A 10 4.46 -12.19 0.40
C ASP A 10 5.58 -11.82 1.39
N TRP A 11 5.85 -12.71 2.36
CA TRP A 11 6.75 -12.42 3.48
C TRP A 11 8.19 -12.10 3.05
N TYR A 12 8.59 -12.51 1.84
CA TYR A 12 9.92 -12.31 1.28
C TYR A 12 10.05 -11.06 0.42
N HIS A 13 8.94 -10.37 0.08
CA HIS A 13 8.96 -9.15 -0.73
C HIS A 13 9.55 -7.91 -0.03
N PRO A 14 9.32 -7.66 1.27
CA PRO A 14 9.83 -6.45 1.91
C PRO A 14 11.34 -6.28 1.76
N GLU A 15 11.80 -5.07 1.42
CA GLU A 15 13.23 -4.72 1.22
C GLU A 15 14.15 -5.06 2.42
N LEU A 16 13.58 -5.12 3.62
CA LEU A 16 14.31 -5.46 4.84
C LEU A 16 14.50 -6.98 5.02
N VAL A 17 13.78 -7.78 4.24
CA VAL A 17 13.75 -9.25 4.28
C VAL A 17 14.38 -9.83 3.02
N GLU A 18 14.01 -9.35 1.83
CA GLU A 18 14.40 -9.89 0.52
C GLU A 18 15.90 -10.24 0.41
N PRO A 19 16.86 -9.37 0.82
CA PRO A 19 18.29 -9.66 0.67
C PRO A 19 18.80 -10.82 1.53
N PHE A 20 18.01 -11.29 2.50
CA PHE A 20 18.34 -12.39 3.42
C PHE A 20 17.67 -13.71 3.01
N VAL A 21 16.92 -13.73 1.91
CA VAL A 21 16.15 -14.89 1.46
C VAL A 21 16.69 -15.37 0.11
N SER A 22 17.22 -16.59 0.08
CA SER A 22 17.63 -17.23 -1.18
C SER A 22 16.40 -17.52 -2.05
N GLU A 23 16.57 -17.47 -3.38
CA GLU A 23 15.48 -17.72 -4.36
C GLU A 23 14.72 -19.02 -4.07
N GLU A 24 15.42 -20.11 -3.74
CA GLU A 24 14.81 -21.41 -3.42
C GLU A 24 13.83 -21.38 -2.23
N LYS A 25 14.00 -20.39 -1.33
CA LYS A 25 13.15 -20.18 -0.16
C LYS A 25 11.98 -19.25 -0.44
N LYS A 26 11.97 -18.51 -1.55
CA LYS A 26 10.87 -17.59 -1.94
C LYS A 26 9.66 -18.39 -2.42
N LYS A 27 8.96 -18.99 -1.46
CA LYS A 27 7.72 -19.74 -1.68
C LYS A 27 6.55 -18.93 -1.15
N PRO A 28 5.62 -18.50 -2.02
CA PRO A 28 4.45 -17.77 -1.58
C PRO A 28 3.64 -18.56 -0.56
N THR A 29 3.24 -17.91 0.51
CA THR A 29 2.35 -18.49 1.52
C THR A 29 1.23 -17.55 1.95
N MET A 30 1.32 -16.25 1.61
CA MET A 30 0.37 -15.25 2.10
C MET A 30 -1.02 -15.39 1.49
N PHE A 31 -1.16 -16.04 0.32
CA PHE A 31 -2.46 -16.38 -0.25
C PHE A 31 -3.33 -17.24 0.68
N LYS A 32 -2.72 -18.04 1.57
CA LYS A 32 -3.43 -18.83 2.59
C LYS A 32 -4.13 -17.96 3.63
N GLY A 33 -3.65 -16.74 3.83
CA GLY A 33 -4.22 -15.75 4.73
C GLY A 33 -5.34 -14.91 4.14
N LEU A 34 -5.59 -15.00 2.83
CA LEU A 34 -6.55 -14.13 2.14
C LEU A 34 -7.96 -14.24 2.75
N ASP A 35 -8.45 -15.44 3.03
CA ASP A 35 -9.80 -15.63 3.57
C ASP A 35 -9.96 -14.99 4.96
N LYS A 36 -8.91 -15.04 5.79
CA LYS A 36 -8.89 -14.36 7.11
C LYS A 36 -8.90 -12.84 6.97
N ILE A 37 -8.22 -12.29 5.96
CA ILE A 37 -8.23 -10.84 5.67
C ILE A 37 -9.62 -10.41 5.17
N LEU A 38 -10.22 -11.17 4.25
CA LEU A 38 -11.56 -10.91 3.73
C LEU A 38 -12.61 -10.98 4.85
N GLU A 39 -12.52 -11.98 5.74
CA GLU A 39 -13.38 -12.08 6.91
C GLU A 39 -13.26 -10.86 7.83
N LEU A 40 -12.04 -10.38 8.10
CA LEU A 40 -11.80 -9.16 8.89
C LEU A 40 -12.52 -7.96 8.28
N LEU A 41 -12.41 -7.77 6.96
CA LEU A 41 -13.06 -6.67 6.25
C LEU A 41 -14.58 -6.80 6.26
N ARG A 42 -15.10 -8.00 5.99
CA ARG A 42 -16.53 -8.32 5.98
C ARG A 42 -17.19 -8.09 7.34
N LYS A 43 -16.57 -8.57 8.42
CA LYS A 43 -17.06 -8.40 9.81
C LYS A 43 -17.22 -6.93 10.19
N ASN A 44 -16.36 -6.07 9.65
CA ASN A 44 -16.36 -4.63 9.93
C ASN A 44 -17.01 -3.80 8.82
N ASN A 45 -17.77 -4.43 7.90
CA ASN A 45 -18.41 -3.78 6.76
C ASN A 45 -17.50 -2.79 6.02
N SER A 46 -16.24 -3.17 5.86
CA SER A 46 -15.19 -2.34 5.28
C SER A 46 -14.82 -2.86 3.89
N LYS A 47 -14.51 -1.93 2.98
CA LYS A 47 -13.91 -2.26 1.68
C LYS A 47 -12.51 -1.71 1.63
N ALA A 48 -11.64 -2.39 0.89
CA ALA A 48 -10.25 -2.02 0.70
C ALA A 48 -9.86 -2.19 -0.77
N THR A 49 -8.76 -1.55 -1.14
CA THR A 49 -8.04 -1.82 -2.38
C THR A 49 -6.85 -2.71 -2.07
N PHE A 50 -6.76 -3.86 -2.73
CA PHE A 50 -5.62 -4.76 -2.63
C PHE A 50 -4.60 -4.36 -3.70
N PHE A 51 -3.47 -3.79 -3.30
CA PHE A 51 -2.34 -3.53 -4.19
C PHE A 51 -1.53 -4.82 -4.29
N VAL A 52 -1.72 -5.55 -5.39
CA VAL A 52 -1.22 -6.93 -5.54
C VAL A 52 0.10 -6.96 -6.29
N VAL A 53 1.06 -7.71 -5.77
CA VAL A 53 2.28 -8.07 -6.50
C VAL A 53 1.91 -9.08 -7.58
N GLY A 54 2.16 -8.75 -8.85
CA GLY A 54 1.64 -9.51 -10.00
C GLY A 54 2.01 -10.99 -10.01
N GLU A 55 3.22 -11.36 -9.58
CA GLU A 55 3.64 -12.78 -9.53
C GLU A 55 2.76 -13.64 -8.60
N LEU A 56 2.05 -13.04 -7.65
CA LEU A 56 1.11 -13.76 -6.79
C LEU A 56 -0.16 -14.12 -7.58
N LEU A 57 -0.63 -13.24 -8.47
CA LEU A 57 -1.76 -13.56 -9.35
C LEU A 57 -1.37 -14.60 -10.42
N GLU A 58 -0.13 -14.57 -10.91
CA GLU A 58 0.36 -15.59 -11.86
C GLU A 58 0.34 -16.99 -11.24
N LYS A 59 0.78 -17.11 -9.98
CA LYS A 59 0.89 -18.38 -9.27
C LYS A 59 -0.46 -18.85 -8.70
N ASN A 60 -1.32 -17.91 -8.32
CA ASN A 60 -2.58 -18.15 -7.63
C ASN A 60 -3.69 -17.24 -8.22
N PRO A 61 -4.19 -17.53 -9.44
CA PRO A 61 -5.20 -16.70 -10.11
C PRO A 61 -6.49 -16.53 -9.29
N GLU A 62 -6.82 -17.50 -8.43
CA GLU A 62 -8.00 -17.46 -7.55
C GLU A 62 -8.01 -16.29 -6.56
N ILE A 63 -6.84 -15.68 -6.29
CA ILE A 63 -6.74 -14.46 -5.47
C ILE A 63 -7.59 -13.34 -6.07
N PHE A 64 -7.51 -13.18 -7.40
CA PHE A 64 -8.25 -12.14 -8.12
C PHE A 64 -9.76 -12.31 -7.92
N ASP A 65 -10.29 -13.52 -8.16
CA ASP A 65 -11.72 -13.81 -8.08
C ASP A 65 -12.25 -13.62 -6.65
N LYS A 66 -11.50 -14.05 -5.64
CA LYS A 66 -11.88 -13.87 -4.23
C LYS A 66 -11.98 -12.39 -3.85
N ILE A 67 -10.99 -11.58 -4.21
CA ILE A 67 -10.98 -10.15 -3.89
C ILE A 67 -12.16 -9.43 -4.57
N ILE A 68 -12.36 -9.68 -5.87
CA ILE A 68 -13.40 -8.99 -6.65
C ILE A 68 -14.81 -9.44 -6.26
N SER A 69 -15.04 -10.75 -6.02
CA SER A 69 -16.36 -11.27 -5.63
C SER A 69 -16.84 -10.74 -4.28
N GLU A 70 -15.92 -10.40 -3.37
CA GLU A 70 -16.24 -9.71 -2.11
C GLU A 70 -16.37 -8.18 -2.28
N GLY A 71 -16.30 -7.64 -3.50
CA GLY A 71 -16.54 -6.23 -3.80
C GLY A 71 -15.39 -5.30 -3.43
N HIS A 72 -14.18 -5.84 -3.26
CA HIS A 72 -12.96 -5.06 -3.09
C HIS A 72 -12.40 -4.60 -4.45
N GLU A 73 -11.38 -3.74 -4.43
CA GLU A 73 -10.66 -3.31 -5.62
C GLU A 73 -9.30 -4.02 -5.69
N ILE A 74 -8.78 -4.19 -6.90
CA ILE A 74 -7.40 -4.59 -7.14
C ILE A 74 -6.67 -3.41 -7.76
N GLY A 75 -5.53 -3.07 -7.17
CA GLY A 75 -4.54 -2.14 -7.70
C GLY A 75 -3.21 -2.85 -7.95
N PHE A 76 -2.36 -2.21 -8.71
CA PHE A 76 -1.08 -2.74 -9.12
C PHE A 76 0.04 -2.39 -8.14
N HIS A 77 0.88 -3.38 -7.80
CA HIS A 77 2.02 -3.25 -6.91
C HIS A 77 3.33 -3.77 -7.52
N THR A 78 3.53 -3.54 -8.82
CA THR A 78 4.60 -4.13 -9.68
C THR A 78 4.48 -5.65 -9.81
N MET A 79 5.14 -6.24 -10.80
CA MET A 79 5.09 -7.70 -11.00
C MET A 79 5.88 -8.46 -9.93
N LYS A 80 6.98 -7.90 -9.42
CA LYS A 80 7.90 -8.59 -8.49
C LYS A 80 8.29 -7.77 -7.26
N HIS A 81 7.44 -6.83 -6.86
CA HIS A 81 7.71 -5.89 -5.76
C HIS A 81 9.02 -5.09 -5.98
N ASN A 82 9.30 -4.72 -7.24
CA ASN A 82 10.50 -3.94 -7.56
C ASN A 82 10.29 -2.47 -7.23
N ARG A 83 11.30 -1.82 -6.64
CA ARG A 83 11.26 -0.37 -6.45
C ARG A 83 11.32 0.36 -7.79
N LEU A 84 10.61 1.47 -7.87
CA LEU A 84 10.59 2.29 -9.07
C LEU A 84 11.93 2.98 -9.34
N ASP A 85 12.70 3.29 -8.30
CA ASP A 85 14.01 3.94 -8.40
C ASP A 85 15.17 2.96 -8.56
N SER A 86 14.89 1.68 -8.81
CA SER A 86 15.88 0.69 -9.20
C SER A 86 16.44 0.96 -10.60
N LEU A 87 17.71 0.61 -10.80
CA LEU A 87 18.41 0.82 -12.06
C LEU A 87 17.68 0.12 -13.22
N ASN A 88 17.49 0.84 -14.33
CA ASN A 88 16.85 0.35 -15.56
C ASN A 88 15.40 -0.15 -15.40
N PHE A 89 14.69 0.22 -14.33
CA PHE A 89 13.32 -0.24 -14.14
C PHE A 89 12.32 0.43 -15.08
N GLN A 90 12.56 1.68 -15.47
CA GLN A 90 11.70 2.45 -16.39
C GLN A 90 11.40 1.73 -17.71
N SER A 91 12.39 1.03 -18.29
CA SER A 91 12.22 0.32 -19.56
C SER A 91 11.39 -0.96 -19.41
N LYS A 92 11.28 -1.51 -18.20
CA LYS A 92 10.52 -2.73 -17.90
C LYS A 92 9.09 -2.44 -17.43
N PHE A 93 8.88 -1.31 -16.75
CA PHE A 93 7.60 -1.01 -16.11
C PHE A 93 6.42 -0.98 -17.09
N LYS A 94 6.63 -0.49 -18.33
CA LYS A 94 5.58 -0.54 -19.37
C LYS A 94 5.12 -1.97 -19.65
N GLN A 95 6.05 -2.91 -19.78
CA GLN A 95 5.71 -4.32 -19.99
C GLN A 95 4.98 -4.88 -18.77
N GLU A 96 5.42 -4.53 -17.56
CA GLU A 96 4.73 -4.95 -16.34
C GLU A 96 3.28 -4.45 -16.25
N LEU A 97 2.99 -3.23 -16.72
CA LEU A 97 1.62 -2.71 -16.81
C LEU A 97 0.77 -3.56 -17.76
N GLU A 98 1.29 -3.91 -18.94
CA GLU A 98 0.59 -4.75 -19.92
C GLU A 98 0.35 -6.18 -19.42
N GLU A 99 1.31 -6.75 -18.67
CA GLU A 99 1.17 -8.06 -18.02
C GLU A 99 0.09 -8.03 -16.94
N PHE A 100 0.11 -7.03 -16.06
CA PHE A 100 -0.87 -6.92 -14.98
C PHE A 100 -2.28 -6.58 -15.49
N GLU A 101 -2.40 -5.82 -16.58
CA GLU A 101 -3.67 -5.58 -17.26
C GLU A 101 -4.32 -6.90 -17.70
N LYS A 102 -3.54 -7.81 -18.29
CA LYS A 102 -4.02 -9.15 -18.70
C LYS A 102 -4.45 -9.98 -17.49
N LEU A 103 -3.64 -9.99 -16.43
CA LEU A 103 -3.95 -10.75 -15.19
C LEU A 103 -5.23 -10.26 -14.50
N THR A 104 -5.55 -8.97 -14.65
CA THR A 104 -6.71 -8.36 -13.99
C THR A 104 -7.89 -8.09 -14.92
N SER A 105 -7.81 -8.54 -16.18
CA SER A 105 -8.81 -8.24 -17.23
C SER A 105 -9.12 -6.74 -17.32
N GLY A 106 -8.10 -5.88 -17.22
CA GLY A 106 -8.22 -4.42 -17.29
C GLY A 106 -8.93 -3.75 -16.11
N LYS A 107 -9.19 -4.47 -15.00
CA LYS A 107 -9.90 -3.90 -13.83
C LYS A 107 -9.02 -3.06 -12.91
N SER A 108 -7.69 -3.15 -13.02
CA SER A 108 -6.78 -2.37 -12.18
C SER A 108 -6.68 -0.92 -12.66
N ILE A 109 -7.17 0.02 -11.86
CA ILE A 109 -7.10 1.47 -12.15
C ILE A 109 -6.24 2.26 -11.15
N GLY A 110 -5.65 1.56 -10.18
CA GLY A 110 -4.92 2.14 -9.06
C GLY A 110 -3.53 1.56 -8.92
N PHE A 111 -2.56 2.40 -8.60
CA PHE A 111 -1.17 1.97 -8.41
C PHE A 111 -0.65 2.32 -7.02
N ARG A 112 0.28 1.50 -6.52
CA ARG A 112 1.12 1.82 -5.36
C ARG A 112 2.51 1.30 -5.61
N ALA A 113 3.52 2.14 -5.43
CA ALA A 113 4.92 1.79 -5.56
C ALA A 113 5.37 0.93 -4.37
N PRO A 114 6.01 -0.22 -4.62
CA PRO A 114 6.76 -0.96 -3.60
C PRO A 114 7.66 -0.05 -2.79
N THR A 115 7.61 -0.23 -1.46
CA THR A 115 8.37 0.57 -0.50
C THR A 115 8.13 2.09 -0.62
N PHE A 116 6.99 2.51 -1.18
CA PHE A 116 6.69 3.93 -1.42
C PHE A 116 7.82 4.65 -2.18
N SER A 117 8.40 3.93 -3.15
CA SER A 117 9.62 4.35 -3.86
C SER A 117 9.41 5.49 -4.85
N LEU A 118 8.18 6.00 -5.04
CA LEU A 118 7.93 7.16 -5.89
C LEU A 118 8.70 8.39 -5.39
N ASN A 119 9.62 8.87 -6.21
CA ASN A 119 10.40 10.08 -5.99
C ASN A 119 10.80 10.73 -7.33
N GLU A 120 11.62 11.78 -7.27
CA GLU A 120 12.07 12.53 -8.45
C GLU A 120 12.76 11.64 -9.50
N LYS A 121 13.52 10.61 -9.09
CA LYS A 121 14.19 9.68 -10.03
C LYS A 121 13.22 8.74 -10.73
N SER A 122 12.04 8.56 -10.15
CA SER A 122 11.01 7.66 -10.65
C SER A 122 9.75 8.40 -11.13
N SER A 123 9.81 9.72 -11.31
CA SER A 123 8.64 10.53 -11.69
C SER A 123 8.10 10.18 -13.08
N TRP A 124 8.93 9.56 -13.93
CA TRP A 124 8.53 8.98 -15.21
C TRP A 124 7.38 7.98 -15.10
N VAL A 125 7.17 7.37 -13.93
CA VAL A 125 6.09 6.40 -13.69
C VAL A 125 4.72 7.03 -13.91
N ILE A 126 4.58 8.32 -13.59
CA ILE A 126 3.31 9.04 -13.71
C ILE A 126 2.83 9.07 -15.15
N ASP A 127 3.74 9.33 -16.09
CA ASP A 127 3.41 9.38 -17.52
C ASP A 127 3.04 8.00 -18.06
N GLN A 128 3.70 6.93 -17.58
CA GLN A 128 3.38 5.55 -17.97
C GLN A 128 2.03 5.10 -17.39
N LEU A 129 1.73 5.43 -16.13
CA LEU A 129 0.44 5.14 -15.50
C LEU A 129 -0.71 5.85 -16.21
N VAL A 130 -0.56 7.14 -16.51
CA VAL A 130 -1.55 7.92 -17.26
C VAL A 130 -1.77 7.31 -18.64
N SER A 131 -0.70 6.95 -19.35
CA SER A 131 -0.79 6.33 -20.68
C SER A 131 -1.49 4.97 -20.65
N ALA A 132 -1.33 4.20 -19.56
CA ALA A 132 -2.02 2.93 -19.32
C ALA A 132 -3.44 3.09 -18.74
N GLY A 133 -3.94 4.33 -18.61
CA GLY A 133 -5.31 4.60 -18.18
C GLY A 133 -5.56 4.55 -16.67
N TYR A 134 -4.50 4.42 -15.85
CA TYR A 134 -4.61 4.48 -14.39
C TYR A 134 -5.19 5.82 -13.94
N LYS A 135 -6.02 5.78 -12.89
CA LYS A 135 -6.75 6.95 -12.38
C LYS A 135 -6.10 7.54 -11.15
N TYR A 136 -5.38 6.72 -10.38
CA TYR A 136 -4.73 7.20 -9.18
C TYR A 136 -3.46 6.44 -8.80
N ASP A 137 -2.68 7.10 -7.97
CA ASP A 137 -1.53 6.57 -7.24
C ASP A 137 -1.75 6.74 -5.73
N SER A 138 -1.12 5.90 -4.93
CA SER A 138 -1.07 6.02 -3.47
C SER A 138 0.30 5.63 -2.96
N SER A 139 1.32 6.34 -3.46
CA SER A 139 2.73 6.03 -3.21
C SER A 139 3.46 7.05 -2.35
N ILE A 140 2.86 8.22 -2.06
CA ILE A 140 3.55 9.30 -1.38
C ILE A 140 3.30 9.26 0.12
N MET A 141 4.39 9.23 0.88
CA MET A 141 4.40 9.44 2.34
C MET A 141 4.79 10.90 2.65
N PRO A 142 3.88 11.77 3.14
CA PRO A 142 4.16 13.17 3.52
C PRO A 142 5.02 13.35 4.79
N ALA A 143 5.99 12.47 5.00
CA ALA A 143 6.94 12.47 6.10
C ALA A 143 8.25 11.83 5.64
N LYS A 144 9.38 12.19 6.27
CA LYS A 144 10.67 11.56 5.96
C LYS A 144 10.83 10.26 6.75
N THR A 145 11.22 9.18 6.07
CA THR A 145 11.69 7.94 6.71
C THR A 145 13.11 7.61 6.23
N ASN A 146 13.65 6.47 6.69
CA ASN A 146 14.97 6.00 6.23
C ASN A 146 14.99 5.52 4.77
N MET A 147 13.87 4.98 4.26
CA MET A 147 13.83 4.33 2.94
C MET A 147 13.10 5.17 1.87
N TYR A 148 12.22 6.06 2.29
CA TYR A 148 11.31 6.81 1.41
C TYR A 148 10.76 8.05 2.11
N GLY A 149 9.96 8.82 1.36
CA GLY A 149 9.13 9.88 1.91
C GLY A 149 9.44 11.25 1.35
N MET A 150 8.39 12.06 1.28
CA MET A 150 8.35 13.36 0.63
C MET A 150 7.70 14.39 1.57
N PRO A 151 8.47 15.00 2.50
CA PRO A 151 7.93 15.86 3.55
C PRO A 151 7.18 17.10 3.05
N THR A 152 7.42 17.52 1.82
CA THR A 152 6.81 18.70 1.18
C THR A 152 5.49 18.40 0.46
N ALA A 153 5.11 17.11 0.39
CA ALA A 153 3.89 16.65 -0.26
C ALA A 153 2.63 17.19 0.43
N GLU A 154 1.59 17.41 -0.37
CA GLU A 154 0.24 17.62 0.17
C GLU A 154 -0.21 16.41 1.00
N LYS A 155 -1.13 16.66 1.93
CA LYS A 155 -1.70 15.62 2.81
C LYS A 155 -3.12 15.22 2.42
N SER A 156 -3.77 16.03 1.59
CA SER A 156 -5.07 15.73 0.99
C SER A 156 -4.87 15.22 -0.43
N PRO A 157 -5.81 14.44 -1.01
CA PRO A 157 -5.69 13.97 -2.39
C PRO A 157 -5.56 15.13 -3.39
N TYR A 158 -4.63 14.99 -4.34
CA TYR A 158 -4.27 16.05 -5.29
C TYR A 158 -3.82 15.48 -6.62
N LYS A 159 -3.88 16.28 -7.68
CA LYS A 159 -3.42 15.89 -9.01
C LYS A 159 -1.90 16.05 -9.12
N ILE A 160 -1.23 15.07 -9.71
CA ILE A 160 0.23 15.06 -9.91
C ILE A 160 0.61 14.92 -11.38
N THR A 161 1.83 15.33 -11.71
CA THR A 161 2.49 15.11 -13.01
C THR A 161 3.92 14.64 -12.77
N SER A 162 4.59 14.11 -13.80
CA SER A 162 6.02 13.72 -13.70
C SER A 162 6.96 14.89 -13.35
N LYS A 163 6.48 16.15 -13.46
CA LYS A 163 7.20 17.38 -13.08
C LYS A 163 6.82 17.92 -11.69
N SER A 164 5.72 17.45 -11.11
CA SER A 164 5.24 17.93 -9.81
C SER A 164 4.56 16.78 -9.05
N LEU A 165 5.37 16.12 -8.22
CA LEU A 165 4.91 15.01 -7.39
C LEU A 165 4.36 15.46 -6.04
N ASN A 166 4.79 16.62 -5.53
CA ASN A 166 4.52 17.04 -4.15
C ASN A 166 3.43 18.10 -4.00
N LYS A 167 2.94 18.67 -5.11
CA LYS A 167 1.95 19.75 -5.12
C LYS A 167 0.86 19.49 -6.15
N ASN A 168 -0.33 20.00 -5.86
CA ASN A 168 -1.45 19.92 -6.79
C ASN A 168 -1.09 20.62 -8.10
N ASN A 169 -1.15 19.88 -9.19
CA ASN A 169 -1.00 20.40 -10.53
C ASN A 169 -2.35 20.31 -11.27
N PRO A 170 -2.97 21.45 -11.64
CA PRO A 170 -4.25 21.45 -12.35
C PRO A 170 -4.27 20.65 -13.65
N ASP A 171 -3.13 20.58 -14.34
CA ASP A 171 -2.94 19.82 -15.60
C ASP A 171 -2.77 18.31 -15.35
N GLY A 172 -2.62 17.90 -14.09
CA GLY A 172 -2.50 16.50 -13.71
C GLY A 172 -3.79 15.73 -13.97
N ILE A 173 -3.63 14.53 -14.54
CA ILE A 173 -4.71 13.58 -14.78
C ILE A 173 -4.79 12.57 -13.64
N LEU A 174 -3.62 12.10 -13.17
CA LEU A 174 -3.49 11.13 -12.09
C LEU A 174 -3.69 11.81 -10.74
N ILE A 175 -4.54 11.23 -9.89
CA ILE A 175 -4.73 11.70 -8.52
C ILE A 175 -3.81 10.91 -7.59
N GLU A 176 -2.99 11.60 -6.81
CA GLU A 176 -2.27 11.01 -5.70
C GLU A 176 -3.16 10.98 -4.44
N PHE A 177 -3.12 9.86 -3.74
CA PHE A 177 -3.68 9.68 -2.41
C PHE A 177 -2.57 9.47 -1.37
N PRO A 178 -2.10 10.56 -0.76
CA PRO A 178 -0.99 10.50 0.18
C PRO A 178 -1.37 9.71 1.42
N LEU A 179 -0.37 9.03 1.98
CA LEU A 179 -0.53 8.28 3.21
C LEU A 179 -0.69 9.20 4.43
N MET A 180 -1.54 8.78 5.37
CA MET A 180 -1.79 9.51 6.59
C MET A 180 -0.53 9.69 7.45
N VAL A 181 -0.30 10.93 7.86
CA VAL A 181 0.74 11.33 8.82
C VAL A 181 0.13 11.96 10.07
N THR A 182 0.88 11.97 11.16
CA THR A 182 0.51 12.65 12.42
C THR A 182 1.65 13.52 12.93
N LYS A 183 1.35 14.44 13.86
CA LYS A 183 2.36 15.17 14.63
C LYS A 183 2.62 14.47 15.96
N PHE A 184 3.86 14.05 16.19
CA PHE A 184 4.30 13.47 17.44
C PHE A 184 5.59 14.15 17.90
N LEU A 185 5.57 14.74 19.11
CA LEU A 185 6.69 15.51 19.66
C LEU A 185 7.24 16.58 18.70
N GLY A 186 6.34 17.34 18.07
CA GLY A 186 6.69 18.42 17.13
C GLY A 186 7.15 17.95 15.74
N LYS A 187 7.33 16.64 15.51
CA LYS A 187 7.74 16.08 14.21
C LYS A 187 6.56 15.47 13.48
N THR A 188 6.51 15.63 12.16
CA THR A 188 5.59 14.91 11.29
C THR A 188 6.12 13.50 11.08
N ILE A 189 5.35 12.49 11.47
CA ILE A 189 5.69 11.08 11.31
C ILE A 189 4.57 10.31 10.60
N PRO A 190 4.89 9.21 9.93
CA PRO A 190 3.87 8.30 9.41
C PRO A 190 2.91 7.81 10.49
N ALA A 191 1.63 7.65 10.13
CA ALA A 191 0.61 7.03 10.98
C ALA A 191 -0.30 6.07 10.19
N ALA A 192 0.01 5.84 8.91
CA ALA A 192 -0.85 5.13 7.98
C ALA A 192 -0.80 3.60 8.06
N GLY A 193 0.31 3.00 8.51
CA GLY A 193 0.53 1.56 8.37
C GLY A 193 1.92 1.08 8.79
N GLY A 194 2.20 -0.20 8.49
CA GLY A 194 3.51 -0.83 8.65
C GLY A 194 4.10 -0.68 10.06
N PHE A 195 5.41 -0.37 10.13
CA PHE A 195 6.12 -0.21 11.40
C PHE A 195 5.41 0.73 12.39
N TYR A 196 4.80 1.81 11.89
CA TYR A 196 4.13 2.81 12.73
C TYR A 196 2.78 2.31 13.26
N LEU A 197 2.03 1.52 12.49
CA LEU A 197 0.83 0.83 12.98
C LEU A 197 1.18 -0.10 14.15
N ARG A 198 2.30 -0.84 14.03
CA ARG A 198 2.76 -1.79 15.05
C ARG A 198 3.31 -1.10 16.30
N THR A 199 4.04 0.00 16.15
CA THR A 199 4.72 0.70 17.26
C THR A 199 3.89 1.78 17.94
N LEU A 200 3.14 2.59 17.19
CA LEU A 200 2.43 3.72 17.78
C LEU A 200 1.31 3.23 18.71
N PRO A 201 1.10 3.95 19.83
CA PRO A 201 -0.11 3.80 20.63
C PRO A 201 -1.37 3.97 19.77
N LEU A 202 -2.32 3.04 19.91
CA LEU A 202 -3.55 3.06 19.12
C LEU A 202 -4.31 4.40 19.22
N LYS A 203 -4.30 5.04 20.41
CA LYS A 203 -4.91 6.36 20.62
C LYS A 203 -4.36 7.44 19.69
N ILE A 204 -3.07 7.38 19.33
CA ILE A 204 -2.43 8.34 18.42
C ILE A 204 -2.91 8.11 16.99
N ILE A 205 -3.02 6.86 16.56
CA ILE A 205 -3.52 6.50 15.23
C ILE A 205 -4.98 6.95 15.09
N LYS A 206 -5.82 6.63 16.08
CA LYS A 206 -7.23 7.07 16.11
C LYS A 206 -7.38 8.58 16.09
N LYS A 207 -6.54 9.31 16.83
CA LYS A 207 -6.53 10.78 16.80
C LYS A 207 -6.13 11.32 15.43
N ALA A 208 -5.18 10.66 14.74
CA ALA A 208 -4.80 11.04 13.39
C ALA A 208 -5.96 10.86 12.40
N ILE A 209 -6.67 9.73 12.44
CA ILE A 209 -7.84 9.48 11.58
C ILE A 209 -8.92 10.54 11.83
N LYS A 210 -9.29 10.79 13.10
CA LYS A 210 -10.28 11.82 13.46
C LYS A 210 -9.89 13.21 12.95
N SER A 211 -8.61 13.57 13.10
CA SER A 211 -8.13 14.85 12.60
C SER A 211 -8.25 14.98 11.08
N TYR A 212 -8.05 13.90 10.32
CA TYR A 212 -8.25 13.91 8.86
C TYR A 212 -9.74 14.07 8.53
N GLU A 213 -10.62 13.32 9.20
CA GLU A 213 -12.08 13.43 9.04
C GLU A 213 -12.60 14.84 9.35
N GLU A 214 -12.15 15.46 10.45
CA GLU A 214 -12.48 16.84 10.85
C GLU A 214 -12.07 17.88 9.80
N ASN A 215 -11.04 17.59 9.00
CA ASN A 215 -10.56 18.47 7.93
C ASN A 215 -11.12 18.08 6.56
N ASN A 216 -12.10 17.17 6.49
CA ASN A 216 -12.66 16.63 5.24
C ASN A 216 -11.62 15.98 4.32
N ILE A 217 -10.56 15.42 4.90
CA ILE A 217 -9.52 14.69 4.19
C ILE A 217 -9.73 13.19 4.46
N PRO A 218 -9.73 12.30 3.45
CA PRO A 218 -9.73 10.87 3.73
C PRO A 218 -8.41 10.46 4.39
N ALA A 219 -8.47 9.77 5.53
CA ALA A 219 -7.27 9.12 6.07
C ALA A 219 -6.91 7.91 5.19
N SER A 220 -5.82 8.01 4.43
CA SER A 220 -5.30 6.88 3.64
C SER A 220 -4.39 6.01 4.51
N MET A 221 -4.83 4.78 4.77
CA MET A 221 -4.12 3.78 5.56
C MET A 221 -3.72 2.58 4.71
N TYR A 222 -2.73 1.84 5.19
CA TYR A 222 -2.32 0.58 4.60
C TYR A 222 -1.88 -0.44 5.64
N VAL A 223 -1.93 -1.71 5.28
CA VAL A 223 -1.34 -2.82 6.04
C VAL A 223 -0.93 -3.90 5.06
N HIS A 224 0.17 -4.59 5.31
CA HIS A 224 0.59 -5.69 4.43
C HIS A 224 -0.14 -6.98 4.81
N SER A 225 -0.43 -7.83 3.82
CA SER A 225 -1.03 -9.17 4.03
C SER A 225 -0.29 -10.00 5.07
N TRP A 226 1.04 -10.02 5.02
CA TRP A 226 1.87 -10.77 5.97
C TRP A 226 1.83 -10.22 7.39
N GLU A 227 1.48 -8.95 7.61
CA GLU A 227 1.26 -8.42 8.96
C GLU A 227 -0.06 -8.89 9.58
N LEU A 228 -1.08 -9.13 8.75
CA LEU A 228 -2.39 -9.61 9.20
C LEU A 228 -2.39 -11.12 9.45
N THR A 229 -1.51 -11.84 8.77
CA THR A 229 -1.40 -13.30 8.87
C THR A 229 0.03 -13.77 9.13
N PRO A 230 0.67 -13.32 10.23
CA PRO A 230 2.06 -13.64 10.55
C PRO A 230 2.30 -15.13 10.77
N GLU A 231 1.26 -15.91 11.05
CA GLU A 231 1.33 -17.36 11.20
C GLU A 231 1.84 -18.11 9.96
N PHE A 232 1.76 -17.49 8.77
CA PHE A 232 2.26 -18.07 7.52
C PHE A 232 3.69 -17.67 7.17
N ILE A 233 4.34 -16.85 8.01
CA ILE A 233 5.73 -16.43 7.83
C ILE A 233 6.66 -17.54 8.35
N PRO A 234 7.58 -18.06 7.53
CA PRO A 234 8.56 -19.03 8.01
C PRO A 234 9.56 -18.38 8.97
N LYS A 235 10.23 -19.18 9.79
CA LYS A 235 11.34 -18.69 10.61
C LYS A 235 12.49 -18.24 9.70
N ILE A 236 12.83 -16.95 9.75
CA ILE A 236 13.88 -16.34 8.92
C ILE A 236 14.90 -15.67 9.84
N LYS A 237 16.18 -15.76 9.47
CA LYS A 237 17.28 -15.09 10.16
C LYS A 237 17.55 -13.74 9.49
N LEU A 238 17.32 -12.65 10.22
CA LEU A 238 17.62 -11.28 9.80
C LEU A 238 18.66 -10.65 10.74
N SER A 239 19.22 -9.51 10.37
CA SER A 239 19.96 -8.67 11.31
C SER A 239 19.03 -8.19 12.45
N ASN A 240 19.57 -7.92 13.64
CA ASN A 240 18.75 -7.47 14.79
C ASN A 240 17.90 -6.24 14.46
N LYS A 241 18.47 -5.29 13.70
CA LYS A 241 17.77 -4.08 13.26
C LYS A 241 16.61 -4.41 12.32
N ASN A 242 16.85 -5.24 11.30
CA ASN A 242 15.81 -5.59 10.33
C ASN A 242 14.74 -6.46 10.98
N HIS A 243 15.12 -7.41 11.84
CA HIS A 243 14.18 -8.21 12.61
C HIS A 243 13.25 -7.33 13.46
N PHE A 244 13.81 -6.35 14.17
CA PHE A 244 13.03 -5.40 14.96
C PHE A 244 12.07 -4.59 14.09
N ILE A 245 12.55 -3.98 13.00
CA ILE A 245 11.69 -3.15 12.14
C ILE A 245 10.58 -3.99 11.50
N THR A 246 10.88 -5.22 11.05
CA THR A 246 9.91 -6.07 10.37
C THR A 246 8.88 -6.68 11.32
N PHE A 247 9.31 -7.27 12.45
CA PHE A 247 8.45 -8.13 13.26
C PHE A 247 8.02 -7.56 14.62
N HIS A 248 8.52 -6.39 15.02
CA HIS A 248 8.15 -5.82 16.32
C HIS A 248 6.62 -5.64 16.44
N ASN A 249 6.03 -6.26 17.46
CA ASN A 249 4.59 -6.27 17.74
C ASN A 249 3.70 -6.76 16.58
N ILE A 250 4.23 -7.58 15.67
CA ILE A 250 3.47 -8.06 14.50
C ILE A 250 2.19 -8.81 14.89
N ASP A 251 2.22 -9.62 15.95
CA ASP A 251 1.05 -10.38 16.44
C ASP A 251 -0.11 -9.50 16.93
N LYS A 252 0.16 -8.21 17.18
CA LYS A 252 -0.86 -7.22 17.59
C LYS A 252 -1.48 -6.49 16.41
N THR A 253 -0.99 -6.69 15.18
CA THR A 253 -1.44 -5.92 14.01
C THR A 253 -2.88 -6.23 13.67
N TYR A 254 -3.26 -7.51 13.65
CA TYR A 254 -4.62 -7.94 13.35
C TYR A 254 -5.64 -7.31 14.31
N SER A 255 -5.43 -7.42 15.62
CA SER A 255 -6.35 -6.88 16.64
C SER A 255 -6.39 -5.35 16.64
N LYS A 256 -5.26 -4.68 16.38
CA LYS A 256 -5.24 -3.22 16.15
C LYS A 256 -6.07 -2.83 14.94
N MET A 257 -5.91 -3.52 13.82
CA MET A 257 -6.69 -3.26 12.60
C MET A 257 -8.18 -3.51 12.83
N GLU A 258 -8.56 -4.62 13.49
CA GLU A 258 -9.95 -4.89 13.86
C GLU A 258 -10.54 -3.74 14.70
N THR A 259 -9.80 -3.23 15.67
CA THR A 259 -10.25 -2.10 16.51
C THR A 259 -10.38 -0.80 15.71
N ILE A 260 -9.54 -0.58 14.70
CA ILE A 260 -9.62 0.60 13.84
C ILE A 260 -10.82 0.49 12.89
N LEU A 261 -11.01 -0.68 12.28
CA LEU A 261 -12.09 -0.95 11.33
C LEU A 261 -13.48 -0.92 11.99
N SER A 262 -13.59 -1.29 13.27
CA SER A 262 -14.86 -1.22 13.99
C SER A 262 -15.28 0.20 14.39
N GLU A 263 -14.33 1.13 14.47
CA GLU A 263 -14.59 2.52 14.91
C GLU A 263 -14.66 3.52 13.76
N PHE A 264 -14.06 3.22 12.61
CA PHE A 264 -13.98 4.13 11.47
C PHE A 264 -14.42 3.47 10.18
N LYS A 265 -15.06 4.24 9.29
CA LYS A 265 -15.56 3.73 8.00
C LYS A 265 -14.47 3.78 6.93
N PHE A 266 -14.09 2.62 6.41
CA PHE A 266 -13.13 2.47 5.31
C PHE A 266 -13.78 2.00 4.01
N THR A 267 -13.25 2.48 2.89
CA THR A 267 -13.63 2.05 1.54
C THR A 267 -12.40 1.87 0.65
N LYS A 268 -12.62 1.23 -0.50
CA LYS A 268 -11.69 1.19 -1.64
C LYS A 268 -11.57 2.55 -2.33
N PHE A 269 -10.42 2.80 -2.95
CA PHE A 269 -10.04 4.07 -3.56
C PHE A 269 -10.93 4.41 -4.77
N GLU A 270 -11.23 3.43 -5.62
CA GLU A 270 -12.17 3.56 -6.75
C GLU A 270 -13.52 4.18 -6.33
N THR A 271 -14.10 3.69 -5.22
CA THR A 271 -15.39 4.20 -4.72
C THR A 271 -15.30 5.65 -4.24
N PHE A 272 -14.14 6.08 -3.75
CA PHE A 272 -13.95 7.47 -3.36
C PHE A 272 -13.78 8.39 -4.57
N LEU A 273 -13.13 7.91 -5.64
CA LEU A 273 -13.02 8.63 -6.90
C LEU A 273 -14.39 8.88 -7.56
N GLY A 274 -15.27 7.87 -7.59
CA GLY A 274 -16.60 7.99 -8.19
C GLY A 274 -17.62 8.82 -7.39
N LYS A 275 -17.26 9.32 -6.20
CA LYS A 275 -18.14 10.14 -5.34
C LYS A 275 -17.83 11.65 -5.39
N LYS A 276 -16.80 12.05 -6.13
CA LYS A 276 -16.42 13.45 -6.35
C LYS A 276 -16.84 13.89 -7.74
#